data_AF-A0A195BA31-F1
#
_entry.id   AF-A0A195BA31-F1
#
_cell.length_a   1.000
_cell.length_b   1.000
_cell.length_c   1.000
_cell.angle_alpha   90.00
_cell.angle_beta   90.00
_cell.angle_gamma   90.00
#
_symmetry.space_group_name_H-M   'P 1'
#
loop_
_entity.id
_entity.type
_entity.pdbx_description
1 polymer ?
#
loop_
_entity_poly.entity_id
_entity_poly.type
_entity_poly.pdbx_seq_one_letter_code
_entity_poly.pdbx_strand_id
1 'polypeptide(L)'
;MMQRMIVNLLLKAQSQPFLKSTLLYMNNYSPFVKAILQNRMLCKHVEIVDHTCKISNYNDYLMNYKPIQRILRNTLQELLSMTKIDIIKVIEEYPQLRKRSRADILNNYYNLTKAGIQKDTIINNIWLLTYENNKLTDKLDCIKVLNIDNNQLVPWLCLTQDELANYVLYTQEDMKSYTYNRLEYLSHKFECSIQRICEITVPNSFLLKIPILSIDKKSNILYEYNIKNKDILKDVWVLRYSENHIRHRCELYKDTGRLKMKTWAIRCSLHVISRAIQKNKVERSLMQHYGNVSDYLQNKLKIDDEMLNSAVQKVPNILRVNIAKLDQLINILHQNGITSDEILQCARIFYFNINTIQNRIAILKKANLAPKLTVLILSERIFDQYVEINNERQKLLQEHGSVKNYLINTLNVEEKLLEEAITKYPSILRMKFKKLIKLIDLLQQNGITSDDIVNHPKIFYFNIETLRKRIKILKENGIPPRISLLMYEQRIIDQYVKLRLHKNINTD
;
A
#
# COMPACT_ATOMS: atom_id res chain seq x y z
N MET A 1 -0.19 57.69 -8.64
CA MET A 1 -0.03 56.81 -7.48
C MET A 1 -1.03 55.67 -7.57
N MET A 2 -0.58 54.45 -7.84
CA MET A 2 -1.29 53.23 -7.48
C MET A 2 -0.27 52.10 -7.42
N GLN A 3 -0.01 51.63 -6.19
CA GLN A 3 1.01 50.64 -5.87
C GLN A 3 0.65 49.28 -6.47
N ARG A 4 1.58 48.71 -7.26
CA ARG A 4 1.55 47.28 -7.62
C ARG A 4 2.02 46.49 -6.40
N MET A 5 1.10 45.80 -5.73
CA MET A 5 1.45 44.73 -4.79
C MET A 5 2.12 43.58 -5.55
N ILE A 6 3.42 43.44 -5.37
CA ILE A 6 4.18 42.25 -5.74
C ILE A 6 4.05 41.27 -4.58
N VAL A 7 3.20 40.25 -4.75
CA VAL A 7 3.15 39.11 -3.82
C VAL A 7 4.29 38.16 -4.22
N ASN A 8 5.42 38.29 -3.53
CA ASN A 8 6.51 37.32 -3.56
C ASN A 8 6.05 36.02 -2.88
N LEU A 9 5.51 35.09 -3.67
CA LEU A 9 5.40 33.69 -3.26
C LEU A 9 6.78 33.04 -3.40
N LEU A 10 7.54 33.09 -2.31
CA LEU A 10 8.72 32.27 -2.06
C LEU A 10 8.34 30.79 -2.14
N LEU A 11 8.42 30.20 -3.34
CA LEU A 11 8.45 28.76 -3.54
C LEU A 11 9.81 28.26 -3.04
N LYS A 12 9.87 27.92 -1.75
CA LYS A 12 10.91 27.05 -1.19
C LYS A 12 11.07 25.84 -2.11
N ALA A 13 12.27 25.65 -2.65
CA ALA A 13 12.68 24.44 -3.32
C ALA A 13 12.52 23.25 -2.34
N GLN A 14 11.41 22.52 -2.47
CA GLN A 14 11.27 21.22 -1.83
C GLN A 14 12.16 20.24 -2.61
N SER A 15 13.29 19.89 -2.01
CA SER A 15 14.05 18.70 -2.35
C SER A 15 13.09 17.50 -2.41
N GLN A 16 12.83 16.97 -3.60
CA GLN A 16 12.01 15.77 -3.75
C GLN A 16 12.64 14.62 -2.94
N PRO A 17 11.91 13.99 -2.02
CA PRO A 17 12.42 12.85 -1.29
C PRO A 17 12.58 11.66 -2.25
N PHE A 18 13.74 11.01 -2.18
CA PHE A 18 14.00 9.72 -2.80
C PHE A 18 12.81 8.77 -2.57
N LEU A 19 12.05 8.50 -3.63
CA LEU A 19 11.00 7.49 -3.62
C LEU A 19 11.63 6.12 -3.34
N LYS A 20 11.35 5.58 -2.15
CA LYS A 20 11.60 4.17 -1.82
C LYS A 20 10.85 3.31 -2.84
N SER A 21 11.60 2.58 -3.66
CA SER A 21 11.09 1.64 -4.64
C SER A 21 10.34 0.50 -3.94
N THR A 22 9.01 0.55 -3.98
CA THR A 22 8.15 -0.61 -3.73
C THR A 22 8.13 -1.45 -5.00
N LEU A 23 8.73 -2.64 -4.94
CA LEU A 23 8.79 -3.62 -6.03
C LEU A 23 7.38 -4.16 -6.33
N LEU A 24 6.76 -3.67 -7.40
CA LEU A 24 5.58 -4.28 -8.01
C LEU A 24 6.05 -5.40 -8.95
N TYR A 25 5.75 -6.64 -8.61
CA TYR A 25 6.00 -7.80 -9.46
C TYR A 25 4.81 -8.00 -10.41
N MET A 26 5.00 -7.71 -11.69
CA MET A 26 4.23 -8.27 -12.80
C MET A 26 5.19 -8.68 -13.92
N ASN A 27 4.82 -9.75 -14.63
CA ASN A 27 5.69 -10.52 -15.51
C ASN A 27 6.37 -9.72 -16.65
N ASN A 28 7.57 -10.20 -17.00
CA ASN A 28 8.37 -9.96 -18.21
C ASN A 28 8.97 -8.59 -18.53
N TYR A 29 8.76 -7.54 -17.73
CA TYR A 29 9.53 -6.28 -17.85
C TYR A 29 9.89 -5.74 -16.47
N SER A 30 11.07 -5.12 -16.31
CA SER A 30 11.32 -4.30 -15.12
C SER A 30 10.36 -3.11 -15.16
N PRO A 31 9.38 -2.99 -14.24
CA PRO A 31 8.37 -1.92 -14.28
C PRO A 31 8.99 -0.53 -14.29
N PHE A 32 10.18 -0.40 -13.72
CA PHE A 32 10.99 0.82 -13.70
C PHE A 32 11.43 1.26 -15.10
N VAL A 33 11.95 0.33 -15.92
CA VAL A 33 12.38 0.63 -17.30
C VAL A 33 11.18 1.09 -18.12
N LYS A 34 10.05 0.39 -18.00
CA LYS A 34 8.80 0.75 -18.69
C LYS A 34 8.29 2.13 -18.25
N ALA A 35 8.29 2.42 -16.95
CA ALA A 35 7.84 3.71 -16.43
C ALA A 35 8.74 4.87 -16.87
N ILE A 36 10.07 4.68 -16.93
CA ILE A 36 10.98 5.72 -17.45
C ILE A 36 10.77 5.95 -18.94
N LEU A 37 10.65 4.88 -19.73
CA LEU A 37 10.37 4.97 -21.16
C LEU A 37 9.07 5.74 -21.39
N GLN A 38 7.98 5.38 -20.72
CA GLN A 38 6.70 6.09 -20.80
C GLN A 38 6.82 7.57 -20.41
N ASN A 39 7.53 7.88 -19.33
CA ASN A 39 7.74 9.27 -18.90
C ASN A 39 8.56 10.11 -19.90
N ARG A 40 9.50 9.49 -20.62
CA ARG A 40 10.31 10.15 -21.66
C ARG A 40 9.57 10.27 -23.00
N MET A 41 8.68 9.33 -23.32
CA MET A 41 7.83 9.35 -24.51
C MET A 41 6.76 10.46 -24.46
N LEU A 42 6.30 10.83 -23.26
CA LEU A 42 5.39 11.96 -23.08
C LEU A 42 6.17 13.28 -23.25
N CYS A 43 6.09 13.91 -24.42
CA CYS A 43 6.65 15.25 -24.64
C CYS A 43 6.07 16.26 -23.63
N LYS A 44 6.90 16.75 -22.70
CA LYS A 44 6.48 17.67 -21.62
C LYS A 44 6.38 19.14 -22.05
N HIS A 45 6.99 19.51 -23.17
CA HIS A 45 6.95 20.87 -23.70
C HIS A 45 6.65 20.85 -25.19
N VAL A 46 5.40 21.17 -25.51
CA VAL A 46 5.00 21.63 -26.84
C VAL A 46 4.30 22.96 -26.59
N GLU A 47 5.08 24.03 -26.47
CA GLU A 47 4.60 25.39 -26.77
C GLU A 47 4.60 25.54 -28.28
N ILE A 48 3.67 24.83 -28.92
CA ILE A 48 3.24 25.16 -30.28
C ILE A 48 1.83 25.68 -30.10
N VAL A 49 1.54 26.81 -30.73
CA VAL A 49 0.25 27.50 -30.70
C VAL A 49 -0.86 26.47 -30.79
N ASP A 50 -1.67 26.38 -29.73
CA ASP A 50 -2.71 25.36 -29.63
C ASP A 50 -3.72 25.57 -30.75
N HIS A 51 -3.63 24.80 -31.83
CA HIS A 51 -4.63 24.81 -32.89
C HIS A 51 -5.94 24.17 -32.40
N THR A 52 -5.95 23.52 -31.23
CA THR A 52 -7.20 23.16 -30.58
C THR A 52 -7.82 24.41 -29.99
N CYS A 53 -8.86 24.90 -30.68
CA CYS A 53 -9.71 25.99 -30.21
C CYS A 53 -10.00 25.83 -28.72
N LYS A 54 -9.80 26.90 -27.93
CA LYS A 54 -10.29 26.96 -26.56
C LYS A 54 -11.81 26.73 -26.59
N ILE A 55 -12.23 25.53 -26.22
CA ILE A 55 -13.64 25.14 -26.26
C ILE A 55 -14.35 25.92 -25.15
N SER A 56 -15.06 26.98 -25.53
CA SER A 56 -15.74 27.86 -24.58
C SER A 56 -17.22 27.51 -24.49
N ASN A 57 -17.79 26.91 -25.54
CA ASN A 57 -19.17 26.44 -25.57
C ASN A 57 -19.32 25.13 -26.40
N TYR A 58 -20.51 24.52 -26.37
CA TYR A 58 -20.81 23.27 -27.09
C TYR A 58 -20.78 23.40 -28.62
N ASN A 59 -21.05 24.60 -29.16
CA ASN A 59 -20.96 24.86 -30.60
C ASN A 59 -19.49 24.88 -31.07
N ASP A 60 -18.57 25.43 -30.29
CA ASP A 60 -17.12 25.39 -30.56
C ASP A 60 -16.60 23.95 -30.63
N TYR A 61 -17.12 23.08 -29.76
CA TYR A 61 -16.82 21.65 -29.76
C TYR A 61 -17.27 20.98 -31.07
N LEU A 62 -18.51 21.26 -31.52
CA LEU A 62 -19.06 20.68 -32.73
C LEU A 62 -18.37 21.18 -34.01
N MET A 63 -18.06 22.47 -34.07
CA MET A 63 -17.53 23.11 -35.28
C MET A 63 -16.02 22.95 -35.43
N ASN A 64 -15.26 22.97 -34.33
CA ASN A 64 -13.80 22.99 -34.40
C ASN A 64 -13.16 21.68 -33.92
N TYR A 65 -13.61 21.15 -32.78
CA TYR A 65 -12.93 20.01 -32.14
C TYR A 65 -13.34 18.65 -32.71
N LYS A 66 -14.63 18.43 -32.96
CA LYS A 66 -15.18 17.18 -33.51
C LYS A 66 -14.62 16.85 -34.92
N PRO A 67 -14.46 17.82 -35.85
CA PRO A 67 -13.82 17.56 -37.14
C PRO A 67 -12.34 17.18 -37.03
N ILE A 68 -11.56 17.86 -36.17
CA ILE A 68 -10.14 17.55 -35.95
C ILE A 68 -9.98 16.10 -35.44
N GLN A 69 -10.78 15.71 -34.45
CA GLN A 69 -10.77 14.34 -33.96
C GLN A 69 -11.18 13.31 -35.02
N ARG A 70 -12.13 13.66 -35.90
CA ARG A 70 -12.53 12.77 -37.00
C ARG A 70 -11.40 12.61 -38.01
N ILE A 71 -10.75 13.70 -38.40
CA ILE A 71 -9.61 13.69 -39.33
C ILE A 71 -8.45 12.87 -38.75
N LEU A 72 -8.10 13.07 -37.48
CA LEU A 72 -7.06 12.29 -36.81
C LEU A 72 -7.39 10.79 -36.81
N ARG A 73 -8.62 10.41 -36.44
CA ARG A 73 -9.07 9.01 -36.43
C ARG A 73 -8.99 8.39 -37.82
N ASN A 74 -9.50 9.08 -38.85
CA ASN A 74 -9.44 8.60 -40.22
C ASN A 74 -7.99 8.45 -40.70
N THR A 75 -7.12 9.41 -40.37
CA THR A 75 -5.68 9.37 -40.73
C THR A 75 -5.00 8.16 -40.09
N LEU A 76 -5.21 7.90 -38.80
CA LEU A 76 -4.64 6.73 -38.12
C LEU A 76 -5.21 5.41 -38.67
N GLN A 77 -6.50 5.39 -39.01
CA GLN A 77 -7.14 4.23 -39.63
C GLN A 77 -6.58 3.94 -41.03
N GLU A 78 -6.39 4.97 -41.85
CA GLU A 78 -5.79 4.89 -43.20
C GLU A 78 -4.35 4.37 -43.14
N LEU A 79 -3.50 4.93 -42.25
CA LEU A 79 -2.09 4.58 -42.18
C LEU A 79 -1.83 3.24 -41.49
N LEU A 80 -2.45 3.04 -40.32
CA LEU A 80 -2.11 1.94 -39.42
C LEU A 80 -3.09 0.76 -39.49
N SER A 81 -4.18 0.87 -40.25
CA SER A 81 -5.22 -0.17 -40.35
C SER A 81 -5.80 -0.61 -38.99
N MET A 82 -5.82 0.30 -38.02
CA MET A 82 -6.31 0.03 -36.66
C MET A 82 -7.84 0.05 -36.58
N THR A 83 -8.39 -0.67 -35.61
CA THR A 83 -9.83 -0.62 -35.34
C THR A 83 -10.22 0.70 -34.67
N LYS A 84 -11.49 1.10 -34.77
CA LYS A 84 -12.01 2.31 -34.12
C LYS A 84 -11.80 2.29 -32.59
N ILE A 85 -11.85 1.11 -31.97
CA ILE A 85 -11.67 0.94 -30.52
C ILE A 85 -10.21 1.17 -30.13
N ASP A 86 -9.27 0.61 -30.89
CA ASP A 86 -7.83 0.75 -30.60
C ASP A 86 -7.37 2.19 -30.79
N ILE A 87 -7.90 2.89 -31.80
CA ILE A 87 -7.61 4.32 -32.02
C ILE A 87 -8.08 5.17 -30.83
N ILE A 88 -9.24 4.87 -30.24
CA ILE A 88 -9.71 5.61 -29.05
C ILE A 88 -8.73 5.42 -27.88
N LYS A 89 -8.31 4.18 -27.60
CA LYS A 89 -7.33 3.89 -26.55
C LYS A 89 -6.01 4.63 -26.79
N VAL A 90 -5.50 4.59 -28.02
CA VAL A 90 -4.26 5.30 -28.41
C VAL A 90 -4.37 6.80 -28.18
N ILE A 91 -5.49 7.42 -28.53
CA ILE A 91 -5.69 8.86 -28.36
C ILE A 91 -5.83 9.24 -26.87
N GLU A 92 -6.32 8.33 -26.02
CA GLU A 92 -6.34 8.50 -24.57
C GLU A 92 -4.94 8.35 -23.96
N GLU A 93 -4.16 7.37 -24.42
CA GLU A 93 -2.78 7.13 -23.96
C GLU A 93 -1.80 8.22 -24.42
N TYR A 94 -1.97 8.75 -25.64
CA TYR A 94 -1.10 9.76 -26.26
C TYR A 94 -1.89 11.01 -26.69
N PRO A 95 -2.33 11.86 -25.76
CA PRO A 95 -3.15 13.04 -26.07
C PRO A 95 -2.43 14.06 -26.95
N GLN A 96 -1.10 13.99 -27.06
CA GLN A 96 -0.26 14.85 -27.88
C GLN A 96 -0.53 14.72 -29.37
N LEU A 97 -1.06 13.57 -29.83
CA LEU A 97 -1.49 13.37 -31.21
C LEU A 97 -2.56 14.39 -31.63
N ARG A 98 -3.39 14.86 -30.69
CA ARG A 98 -4.45 15.85 -30.96
C ARG A 98 -3.89 17.23 -31.34
N LYS A 99 -2.62 17.49 -31.02
CA LYS A 99 -1.94 18.77 -31.29
C LYS A 99 -1.19 18.78 -32.61
N ARG A 100 -1.15 17.67 -33.35
CA ARG A 100 -0.43 17.55 -34.63
C ARG A 100 -1.38 17.69 -35.81
N SER A 101 -0.94 18.36 -36.86
CA SER A 101 -1.70 18.44 -38.10
C SER A 101 -1.68 17.09 -38.83
N ARG A 102 -2.65 16.86 -39.73
CA ARG A 102 -2.64 15.66 -40.60
C ARG A 102 -1.36 15.59 -41.42
N ALA A 103 -0.85 16.72 -41.91
CA ALA A 103 0.39 16.78 -42.67
C ALA A 103 1.60 16.33 -41.83
N ASP A 104 1.70 16.75 -40.58
CA ASP A 104 2.78 16.33 -39.67
C ASP A 104 2.77 14.82 -39.44
N ILE A 105 1.59 14.24 -39.20
CA ILE A 105 1.43 12.80 -38.95
C ILE A 105 1.82 12.00 -40.20
N LEU A 106 1.39 12.46 -41.39
CA LEU A 106 1.74 11.83 -42.66
C LEU A 106 3.25 11.91 -42.91
N ASN A 107 3.85 13.09 -42.75
CA ASN A 107 5.28 13.27 -42.93
C ASN A 107 6.08 12.39 -41.96
N ASN A 108 5.72 12.35 -40.68
CA ASN A 108 6.35 11.48 -39.71
C ASN A 108 6.22 10.00 -40.09
N TYR A 109 5.04 9.55 -40.51
CA TYR A 109 4.82 8.18 -40.97
C TYR A 109 5.71 7.82 -42.17
N TYR A 110 5.75 8.68 -43.20
CA TYR A 110 6.57 8.44 -44.39
C TYR A 110 8.07 8.53 -44.09
N ASN A 111 8.50 9.37 -43.17
CA ASN A 111 9.89 9.42 -42.74
C ASN A 111 10.31 8.15 -41.99
N LEU A 112 9.44 7.61 -41.12
CA LEU A 112 9.67 6.34 -40.43
C LEU A 112 9.76 5.18 -41.41
N THR A 113 8.85 5.10 -42.38
CA THR A 113 8.88 4.02 -43.40
C THR A 113 10.06 4.16 -44.34
N LYS A 114 10.43 5.38 -44.75
CA LYS A 114 11.65 5.66 -45.52
C LYS A 114 12.92 5.26 -44.76
N ALA A 115 12.92 5.40 -43.44
CA ALA A 115 13.99 4.92 -42.57
C ALA A 115 13.94 3.39 -42.32
N GLY A 116 13.03 2.65 -42.95
CA GLY A 116 12.94 1.19 -42.84
C GLY A 116 12.19 0.69 -41.59
N ILE A 117 11.53 1.57 -40.84
CA ILE A 117 10.71 1.17 -39.69
C ILE A 117 9.38 0.59 -40.19
N GLN A 118 9.10 -0.64 -39.78
CA GLN A 118 7.93 -1.39 -40.18
C GLN A 118 6.65 -0.85 -39.52
N LYS A 119 5.53 -1.02 -40.20
CA LYS A 119 4.20 -0.58 -39.74
C LYS A 119 3.85 -1.12 -38.36
N ASP A 120 4.11 -2.39 -38.08
CA ASP A 120 3.83 -3.01 -36.78
C ASP A 120 4.67 -2.39 -35.64
N THR A 121 5.93 -2.03 -35.93
CA THR A 121 6.80 -1.32 -35.00
C THR A 121 6.26 0.08 -34.70
N ILE A 122 5.72 0.78 -35.72
CA ILE A 122 5.07 2.09 -35.56
C ILE A 122 3.79 1.96 -34.71
N ILE A 123 2.97 0.93 -34.93
CA ILE A 123 1.76 0.66 -34.13
C ILE A 123 2.12 0.46 -32.65
N ASN A 124 3.20 -0.26 -32.37
CA ASN A 124 3.68 -0.47 -31.00
C ASN A 124 4.31 0.80 -30.38
N ASN A 125 4.67 1.79 -31.20
CA ASN A 125 5.38 3.00 -30.79
C ASN A 125 4.74 4.27 -31.38
N ILE A 126 3.41 4.40 -31.26
CA ILE A 126 2.64 5.50 -31.88
C ILE A 126 3.09 6.89 -31.43
N TRP A 127 3.72 7.01 -30.26
CA TRP A 127 4.34 8.25 -29.80
C TRP A 127 5.36 8.83 -30.80
N LEU A 128 5.96 8.03 -31.68
CA LEU A 128 6.85 8.53 -32.74
C LEU A 128 6.14 9.50 -33.69
N LEU A 129 4.83 9.33 -33.91
CA LEU A 129 4.03 10.23 -34.75
C LEU A 129 3.79 11.60 -34.09
N THR A 130 4.11 11.73 -32.79
CA THR A 130 3.94 12.99 -32.04
C THR A 130 5.13 13.93 -32.15
N TYR A 131 6.25 13.53 -32.76
CA TYR A 131 7.43 14.39 -32.92
C TYR A 131 7.18 15.55 -33.89
N GLU A 132 7.99 16.60 -33.75
CA GLU A 132 8.17 17.56 -34.84
C GLU A 132 8.98 16.90 -35.96
N ASN A 133 8.60 17.17 -37.21
CA ASN A 133 9.13 16.49 -38.39
C ASN A 133 10.66 16.61 -38.52
N ASN A 134 11.20 17.83 -38.38
CA ASN A 134 12.64 18.11 -38.35
C ASN A 134 13.35 17.30 -37.26
N LYS A 135 12.87 17.35 -36.01
CA LYS A 135 13.47 16.61 -34.88
C LYS A 135 13.45 15.10 -35.07
N LEU A 136 12.39 14.55 -35.67
CA LEU A 136 12.33 13.11 -35.96
C LEU A 136 13.36 12.72 -37.02
N THR A 137 13.47 13.53 -38.08
CA THR A 137 14.42 13.31 -39.18
C THR A 137 15.86 13.33 -38.66
N ASP A 138 16.23 14.34 -37.86
CA ASP A 138 17.57 14.47 -37.25
C ASP A 138 17.95 13.24 -36.39
N LYS A 139 16.96 12.66 -35.69
CA LYS A 139 17.18 11.44 -34.90
C LYS A 139 17.36 10.20 -35.75
N LEU A 140 16.55 10.06 -36.80
CA LEU A 140 16.64 8.93 -37.74
C LEU A 140 17.97 8.95 -38.48
N ASP A 141 18.43 10.12 -38.92
CA ASP A 141 19.74 10.29 -39.55
C ASP A 141 20.89 9.97 -38.57
N CYS A 142 20.73 10.33 -37.29
CA CYS A 142 21.71 10.02 -36.25
C CYS A 142 21.90 8.51 -36.05
N ILE A 143 20.82 7.73 -35.95
CA ILE A 143 20.93 6.28 -35.74
C ILE A 143 21.33 5.50 -36.99
N LYS A 144 21.07 6.05 -38.19
CA LYS A 144 21.38 5.41 -39.48
C LYS A 144 22.86 5.06 -39.62
N VAL A 145 23.74 5.84 -38.98
CA VAL A 145 25.21 5.64 -38.99
C VAL A 145 25.61 4.26 -38.40
N LEU A 146 24.78 3.67 -37.54
CA LEU A 146 25.08 2.38 -36.90
C LEU A 146 24.92 1.17 -37.83
N ASN A 147 24.23 1.31 -38.97
CA ASN A 147 23.93 0.21 -39.90
C ASN A 147 23.24 -1.00 -39.23
N ILE A 148 22.41 -0.75 -38.21
CA ILE A 148 21.57 -1.75 -37.54
C ILE A 148 20.13 -1.58 -38.06
N ASP A 149 19.33 -2.63 -38.01
CA ASP A 149 17.88 -2.53 -38.26
C ASP A 149 17.23 -1.47 -37.33
N ASN A 150 16.73 -0.39 -37.95
CA ASN A 150 16.12 0.74 -37.25
C ASN A 150 14.89 0.33 -36.42
N ASN A 151 14.22 -0.78 -36.73
CA ASN A 151 13.14 -1.31 -35.90
C ASN A 151 13.60 -1.65 -34.48
N GLN A 152 14.86 -2.08 -34.33
CA GLN A 152 15.44 -2.45 -33.05
C GLN A 152 15.95 -1.23 -32.26
N LEU A 153 16.24 -0.12 -32.94
CA LEU A 153 16.76 1.11 -32.32
C LEU A 153 15.67 2.09 -31.84
N VAL A 154 14.39 1.82 -32.14
CA VAL A 154 13.25 2.65 -31.74
C VAL A 154 13.27 3.10 -30.25
N PRO A 155 13.65 2.27 -29.26
CA PRO A 155 13.71 2.72 -27.87
C PRO A 155 14.63 3.93 -27.65
N TRP A 156 15.69 4.09 -28.44
CA TRP A 156 16.60 5.24 -28.34
C TRP A 156 16.02 6.53 -28.90
N LEU A 157 15.00 6.47 -29.76
CA LEU A 157 14.36 7.67 -30.30
C LEU A 157 13.67 8.52 -29.22
N CYS A 158 13.46 7.99 -28.00
CA CYS A 158 12.95 8.76 -26.86
C CYS A 158 14.01 9.64 -26.16
N LEU A 159 15.30 9.44 -26.46
CA LEU A 159 16.41 10.24 -25.93
C LEU A 159 16.42 11.64 -26.55
N THR A 160 17.04 12.63 -25.88
CA THR A 160 17.33 13.92 -26.53
C THR A 160 18.32 13.75 -27.69
N GLN A 161 18.41 14.73 -28.59
CA GLN A 161 19.34 14.66 -29.72
C GLN A 161 20.79 14.49 -29.25
N ASP A 162 21.21 15.23 -28.22
CA ASP A 162 22.56 15.16 -27.67
C ASP A 162 22.84 13.81 -26.98
N GLU A 163 21.88 13.28 -26.21
CA GLU A 163 22.00 11.94 -25.62
C GLU A 163 22.14 10.88 -26.72
N LEU A 164 21.33 10.96 -27.77
CA LEU A 164 21.34 10.01 -28.88
C LEU A 164 22.68 10.04 -29.63
N ALA A 165 23.19 11.23 -29.94
CA ALA A 165 24.49 11.39 -30.60
C ALA A 165 25.63 10.78 -29.76
N ASN A 166 25.62 11.01 -28.44
CA ASN A 166 26.59 10.39 -27.53
C ASN A 166 26.45 8.86 -27.51
N TYR A 167 25.22 8.33 -27.53
CA TYR A 167 24.98 6.88 -27.53
C TYR A 167 25.51 6.22 -28.82
N VAL A 168 25.31 6.86 -29.97
CA VAL A 168 25.85 6.42 -31.26
C VAL A 168 27.39 6.41 -31.20
N LEU A 169 28.01 7.48 -30.70
CA LEU A 169 29.46 7.56 -30.52
C LEU A 169 29.99 6.41 -29.65
N TYR A 170 29.43 6.23 -28.45
CA TYR A 170 29.85 5.15 -27.55
C TYR A 170 29.64 3.74 -28.11
N THR A 171 28.75 3.58 -29.09
CA THR A 171 28.49 2.29 -29.74
C THR A 171 29.56 1.94 -30.76
N GLN A 172 30.19 2.95 -31.35
CA GLN A 172 31.27 2.82 -32.32
C GLN A 172 32.65 2.78 -31.64
N GLU A 173 32.77 3.38 -30.44
CA GLU A 173 33.97 3.34 -29.61
C GLU A 173 34.25 1.94 -29.02
N ASP A 174 35.53 1.67 -28.73
CA ASP A 174 35.97 0.49 -27.97
C ASP A 174 35.77 -0.89 -28.66
N MET A 175 35.55 -0.90 -29.98
CA MET A 175 35.27 -2.13 -30.77
C MET A 175 36.44 -2.67 -31.60
N LYS A 176 37.64 -2.07 -31.52
CA LYS A 176 38.79 -2.47 -32.37
C LYS A 176 39.16 -3.97 -32.27
N SER A 177 38.82 -4.62 -31.16
CA SER A 177 39.10 -6.04 -30.91
C SER A 177 37.92 -6.98 -31.16
N TYR A 178 36.75 -6.47 -31.58
CA TYR A 178 35.52 -7.25 -31.74
C TYR A 178 34.97 -7.10 -33.16
N THR A 179 34.35 -8.17 -33.68
CA THR A 179 33.70 -8.19 -35.01
C THR A 179 32.34 -7.49 -35.04
N TYR A 180 31.83 -7.08 -33.88
CA TYR A 180 30.50 -6.55 -33.66
C TYR A 180 30.58 -5.12 -33.16
N ASN A 181 29.53 -4.33 -33.40
CA ASN A 181 29.37 -3.09 -32.65
C ASN A 181 28.97 -3.38 -31.20
N ARG A 182 28.97 -2.34 -30.35
CA ARG A 182 28.70 -2.48 -28.92
C ARG A 182 27.37 -3.13 -28.60
N LEU A 183 26.32 -2.75 -29.33
CA LEU A 183 24.96 -3.23 -29.07
C LEU A 183 24.82 -4.70 -29.46
N GLU A 184 25.34 -5.07 -30.61
CA GLU A 184 25.40 -6.45 -31.09
C GLU A 184 26.18 -7.34 -30.12
N TYR A 185 27.33 -6.86 -29.65
CA TYR A 185 28.12 -7.58 -28.64
C TYR A 185 27.32 -7.80 -27.35
N LEU A 186 26.70 -6.76 -26.79
CA LEU A 186 25.91 -6.88 -25.55
C LEU A 186 24.67 -7.77 -25.75
N SER A 187 24.05 -7.68 -26.93
CA SER A 187 22.92 -8.51 -27.36
C SER A 187 23.31 -10.00 -27.35
N HIS A 188 24.47 -10.32 -27.93
CA HIS A 188 25.01 -11.68 -27.94
C HIS A 188 25.40 -12.14 -26.53
N LYS A 189 26.18 -11.34 -25.79
CA LYS A 189 26.66 -11.68 -24.44
C LYS A 189 25.53 -11.99 -23.46
N PHE A 190 24.45 -11.20 -23.50
CA PHE A 190 23.31 -11.36 -22.60
C PHE A 190 22.15 -12.17 -23.19
N GLU A 191 22.32 -12.74 -24.39
CA GLU A 191 21.33 -13.58 -25.08
C GLU A 191 19.95 -12.91 -25.15
N CYS A 192 19.90 -11.67 -25.63
CA CYS A 192 18.66 -10.93 -25.82
C CYS A 192 18.68 -10.16 -27.14
N SER A 193 17.58 -9.51 -27.49
CA SER A 193 17.53 -8.68 -28.71
C SER A 193 18.24 -7.34 -28.53
N ILE A 194 18.73 -6.75 -29.62
CA ILE A 194 19.30 -5.39 -29.60
C ILE A 194 18.26 -4.39 -29.10
N GLN A 195 16.98 -4.55 -29.48
CA GLN A 195 15.89 -3.74 -28.95
C GLN A 195 15.83 -3.79 -27.42
N ARG A 196 16.02 -4.97 -26.83
CA ARG A 196 16.03 -5.12 -25.37
C ARG A 196 17.22 -4.41 -24.73
N ILE A 197 18.40 -4.46 -25.35
CA ILE A 197 19.56 -3.69 -24.90
C ILE A 197 19.28 -2.18 -25.00
N CYS A 198 18.65 -1.72 -26.08
CA CYS A 198 18.29 -0.32 -26.27
C CYS A 198 17.33 0.18 -25.16
N GLU A 199 16.30 -0.60 -24.83
CA GLU A 199 15.38 -0.29 -23.73
C GLU A 199 16.09 -0.18 -22.38
N ILE A 200 17.04 -1.08 -22.10
CA ILE A 200 17.79 -1.12 -20.85
C ILE A 200 18.76 0.06 -20.75
N THR A 201 19.39 0.46 -21.85
CA THR A 201 20.40 1.53 -21.89
C THR A 201 19.81 2.93 -21.78
N VAL A 202 18.54 3.14 -22.16
CA VAL A 202 17.85 4.44 -21.96
C VAL A 202 17.91 4.92 -20.49
N PRO A 203 17.45 4.13 -19.49
CA PRO A 203 17.59 4.52 -18.08
C PRO A 203 19.00 4.27 -17.51
N ASN A 204 19.86 3.51 -18.19
CA ASN A 204 21.15 3.05 -17.67
C ASN A 204 22.30 3.41 -18.63
N SER A 205 22.49 4.71 -18.90
CA SER A 205 23.52 5.23 -19.82
C SER A 205 24.95 4.75 -19.52
N PHE A 206 25.23 4.45 -18.24
CA PHE A 206 26.53 3.96 -17.81
C PHE A 206 26.95 2.66 -18.52
N LEU A 207 25.99 1.82 -18.98
CA LEU A 207 26.31 0.57 -19.68
C LEU A 207 27.04 0.81 -21.01
N LEU A 208 26.78 1.94 -21.66
CA LEU A 208 27.50 2.32 -22.88
C LEU A 208 28.89 2.89 -22.59
N LYS A 209 29.11 3.38 -21.37
CA LYS A 209 30.38 4.04 -20.96
C LYS A 209 31.41 3.11 -20.32
N ILE A 210 30.98 1.98 -19.73
CA ILE A 210 31.90 1.03 -19.09
C ILE A 210 32.66 0.24 -20.16
N PRO A 211 33.99 0.08 -20.12
CA PRO A 211 34.72 -0.73 -21.12
C PRO A 211 34.17 -2.17 -21.23
N ILE A 212 34.10 -2.71 -22.45
CA ILE A 212 33.52 -4.05 -22.70
C ILE A 212 34.24 -5.14 -21.91
N LEU A 213 35.57 -5.09 -21.86
CA LEU A 213 36.39 -5.99 -21.06
C LEU A 213 36.00 -6.00 -19.57
N SER A 214 35.57 -4.84 -19.03
CA SER A 214 35.10 -4.76 -17.64
C SER A 214 33.72 -5.40 -17.48
N ILE A 215 32.83 -5.25 -18.47
CA ILE A 215 31.54 -5.95 -18.47
C ILE A 215 31.77 -7.46 -18.51
N ASP A 216 32.70 -7.93 -19.34
CA ASP A 216 33.09 -9.34 -19.44
C ASP A 216 33.55 -9.90 -18.09
N LYS A 217 34.57 -9.28 -17.48
CA LYS A 217 35.11 -9.72 -16.19
C LYS A 217 34.02 -9.78 -15.13
N LYS A 218 33.20 -8.74 -15.02
CA LYS A 218 32.09 -8.69 -14.04
C LYS A 218 31.04 -9.76 -14.32
N SER A 219 30.64 -9.95 -15.58
CA SER A 219 29.67 -10.98 -15.96
C SER A 219 30.16 -12.39 -15.67
N ASN A 220 31.45 -12.66 -15.91
CA ASN A 220 32.08 -13.96 -15.64
C ASN A 220 32.07 -14.26 -14.13
N ILE A 221 32.40 -13.28 -13.29
CA ILE A 221 32.26 -13.41 -11.83
C ILE A 221 30.80 -13.75 -11.48
N LEU A 222 29.81 -13.06 -12.05
CA LEU A 222 28.40 -13.34 -11.75
C LEU A 222 27.98 -14.76 -12.15
N TYR A 223 28.49 -15.28 -13.28
CA TYR A 223 28.25 -16.66 -13.71
C TYR A 223 28.89 -17.69 -12.77
N GLU A 224 30.11 -17.44 -12.27
CA GLU A 224 30.78 -18.31 -11.29
C GLU A 224 29.88 -18.59 -10.07
N TYR A 225 29.05 -17.61 -9.67
CA TYR A 225 28.10 -17.75 -8.56
C TYR A 225 26.64 -18.00 -9.00
N ASN A 226 26.43 -18.59 -10.18
CA ASN A 226 25.14 -19.04 -10.70
C ASN A 226 24.08 -17.93 -10.89
N ILE A 227 24.51 -16.68 -11.14
CA ILE A 227 23.60 -15.58 -11.51
C ILE A 227 23.42 -15.63 -13.04
N LYS A 228 22.16 -15.77 -13.49
CA LYS A 228 21.84 -15.90 -14.92
C LYS A 228 21.76 -14.55 -15.61
N ASN A 229 21.95 -14.51 -16.93
CA ASN A 229 21.74 -13.33 -17.78
C ASN A 229 20.40 -12.63 -17.53
N LYS A 230 19.32 -13.43 -17.43
CA LYS A 230 17.98 -12.91 -17.14
C LYS A 230 17.89 -12.16 -15.81
N ASP A 231 18.69 -12.54 -14.81
CA ASP A 231 18.73 -11.86 -13.51
C ASP A 231 19.59 -10.58 -13.59
N ILE A 232 20.71 -10.62 -14.33
CA ILE A 232 21.56 -9.45 -14.58
C ILE A 232 20.79 -8.37 -15.36
N LEU A 233 20.08 -8.73 -16.44
CA LEU A 233 19.30 -7.77 -17.24
C LEU A 233 18.14 -7.14 -16.47
N LYS A 234 17.64 -7.79 -15.42
CA LYS A 234 16.62 -7.21 -14.53
C LYS A 234 17.21 -6.16 -13.57
N ASP A 235 18.49 -6.26 -13.26
CA ASP A 235 19.20 -5.40 -12.32
C ASP A 235 20.60 -5.06 -12.83
N VAL A 236 20.70 -4.40 -13.99
CA VAL A 236 22.00 -4.12 -14.63
C VAL A 236 22.96 -3.27 -13.79
N TRP A 237 22.45 -2.63 -12.73
CA TRP A 237 23.24 -1.86 -11.80
C TRP A 237 24.31 -2.66 -11.06
N VAL A 238 24.22 -4.00 -11.02
CA VAL A 238 25.31 -4.81 -10.46
C VAL A 238 26.61 -4.58 -11.23
N LEU A 239 26.55 -4.30 -12.53
CA LEU A 239 27.73 -4.08 -13.39
C LEU A 239 28.43 -2.75 -13.11
N ARG A 240 27.81 -1.85 -12.35
CA ARG A 240 28.42 -0.59 -11.93
C ARG A 240 29.47 -0.78 -10.84
N TYR A 241 29.38 -1.86 -10.07
CA TYR A 241 30.32 -2.13 -8.98
C TYR A 241 31.63 -2.71 -9.51
N SER A 242 32.72 -2.51 -8.76
CA SER A 242 34.03 -3.10 -9.07
C SER A 242 34.00 -4.62 -8.97
N GLU A 243 34.88 -5.30 -9.70
CA GLU A 243 35.06 -6.75 -9.66
C GLU A 243 35.27 -7.29 -8.23
N ASN A 244 36.14 -6.64 -7.45
CA ASN A 244 36.42 -7.01 -6.05
C ASN A 244 35.17 -6.92 -5.16
N HIS A 245 34.37 -5.86 -5.32
CA HIS A 245 33.11 -5.71 -4.59
C HIS A 245 32.13 -6.83 -4.94
N ILE A 246 31.94 -7.13 -6.23
CA ILE A 246 31.04 -8.20 -6.66
C ILE A 246 31.51 -9.54 -6.06
N ARG A 247 32.80 -9.86 -6.20
CA ARG A 247 33.39 -11.11 -5.70
C ARG A 247 33.24 -11.24 -4.19
N HIS A 248 33.61 -10.20 -3.43
CA HIS A 248 33.46 -10.19 -1.97
C HIS A 248 31.99 -10.45 -1.55
N ARG A 249 31.03 -9.80 -2.20
CA ARG A 249 29.60 -9.98 -1.91
C ARG A 249 29.13 -11.40 -2.24
N CYS A 250 29.68 -11.98 -3.29
CA CYS A 250 29.37 -13.34 -3.68
C CYS A 250 29.94 -14.39 -2.72
N GLU A 251 31.18 -14.23 -2.27
CA GLU A 251 31.81 -15.14 -1.31
C GLU A 251 31.04 -15.19 0.01
N LEU A 252 30.54 -14.05 0.52
CA LEU A 252 29.71 -14.01 1.74
C LEU A 252 28.48 -14.93 1.69
N TYR A 253 27.94 -15.20 0.50
CA TYR A 253 26.80 -16.10 0.32
C TYR A 253 27.21 -17.55 0.07
N LYS A 254 28.38 -17.80 -0.52
CA LYS A 254 28.87 -19.14 -0.85
C LYS A 254 28.90 -20.04 0.39
N ASP A 255 29.32 -19.48 1.52
CA ASP A 255 29.41 -20.16 2.81
C ASP A 255 28.04 -20.55 3.41
N THR A 256 26.92 -20.19 2.77
CA THR A 256 25.57 -20.41 3.31
C THR A 256 24.85 -21.61 2.72
N GLY A 257 25.44 -22.29 1.72
CA GLY A 257 25.09 -23.62 1.18
C GLY A 257 23.74 -23.83 0.49
N ARG A 258 22.69 -23.07 0.83
CA ARG A 258 21.35 -23.16 0.18
C ARG A 258 20.76 -21.81 -0.22
N LEU A 259 21.37 -20.69 0.18
CA LEU A 259 20.85 -19.38 -0.18
C LEU A 259 21.26 -19.02 -1.61
N LYS A 260 20.29 -19.06 -2.54
CA LYS A 260 20.53 -18.64 -3.91
C LYS A 260 20.95 -17.17 -3.95
N MET A 261 22.09 -16.88 -4.56
CA MET A 261 22.55 -15.52 -4.83
C MET A 261 21.53 -14.75 -5.66
N LYS A 262 21.30 -13.48 -5.30
CA LYS A 262 20.44 -12.56 -6.05
C LYS A 262 21.18 -11.24 -6.28
N THR A 263 20.90 -10.59 -7.40
CA THR A 263 21.56 -9.34 -7.82
C THR A 263 21.44 -8.21 -6.80
N TRP A 264 20.31 -8.09 -6.10
CA TRP A 264 20.13 -7.08 -5.05
C TRP A 264 21.14 -7.24 -3.89
N ALA A 265 21.64 -8.45 -3.63
CA ALA A 265 22.60 -8.71 -2.56
C ALA A 265 23.95 -8.05 -2.83
N ILE A 266 24.31 -7.90 -4.10
CA ILE A 266 25.54 -7.20 -4.50
C ILE A 266 25.42 -5.71 -4.20
N ARG A 267 24.23 -5.14 -4.34
CA ARG A 267 23.96 -3.70 -4.19
C ARG A 267 23.75 -3.25 -2.75
N CYS A 268 23.26 -4.12 -1.88
CA CYS A 268 22.78 -3.72 -0.56
C CYS A 268 23.92 -3.48 0.44
N SER A 269 23.59 -2.89 1.60
CA SER A 269 24.57 -2.75 2.68
C SER A 269 24.91 -4.12 3.30
N LEU A 270 26.08 -4.22 3.93
CA LEU A 270 26.52 -5.49 4.55
C LEU A 270 25.53 -5.98 5.62
N HIS A 271 24.92 -5.06 6.38
CA HIS A 271 23.91 -5.41 7.38
C HIS A 271 22.72 -6.17 6.79
N VAL A 272 22.26 -5.79 5.58
CA VAL A 272 21.14 -6.48 4.91
C VAL A 272 21.54 -7.91 4.51
N ILE A 273 22.79 -8.10 4.05
CA ILE A 273 23.35 -9.43 3.78
C ILE A 273 23.41 -10.24 5.08
N SER A 274 24.03 -9.72 6.13
CA SER A 274 24.16 -10.41 7.41
C SER A 274 22.82 -10.87 7.94
N ARG A 275 21.78 -10.02 7.86
CA ARG A 275 20.42 -10.37 8.24
C ARG A 275 19.84 -11.50 7.38
N ALA A 276 20.04 -11.45 6.06
CA ALA A 276 19.57 -12.51 5.16
C ALA A 276 20.26 -13.85 5.44
N ILE A 277 21.57 -13.83 5.69
CA ILE A 277 22.37 -15.00 6.06
C ILE A 277 21.91 -15.58 7.39
N GLN A 278 21.77 -14.74 8.43
CA GLN A 278 21.28 -15.15 9.75
C GLN A 278 19.90 -15.81 9.65
N LYS A 279 18.99 -15.18 8.89
CA LYS A 279 17.65 -15.72 8.65
C LYS A 279 17.71 -17.10 8.00
N ASN A 280 18.50 -17.25 6.95
CA ASN A 280 18.68 -18.55 6.28
C ASN A 280 19.30 -19.61 7.21
N LYS A 281 20.25 -19.24 8.07
CA LYS A 281 20.83 -20.16 9.08
C LYS A 281 19.76 -20.69 10.03
N VAL A 282 18.91 -19.81 10.58
CA VAL A 282 17.81 -20.20 11.48
C VAL A 282 16.77 -21.07 10.76
N GLU A 283 16.39 -20.70 9.53
CA GLU A 283 15.44 -21.51 8.76
C GLU A 283 16.00 -22.92 8.49
N ARG A 284 17.31 -23.03 8.17
CA ARG A 284 17.97 -24.32 7.95
C ARG A 284 18.06 -25.17 9.21
N SER A 285 18.38 -24.57 10.36
CA SER A 285 18.42 -25.32 11.62
C SER A 285 17.05 -25.83 12.02
N LEU A 286 16.00 -25.02 11.85
CA LEU A 286 14.63 -25.43 12.16
C LEU A 286 14.12 -26.52 11.22
N MET A 287 14.50 -26.48 9.94
CA MET A 287 14.05 -27.43 8.91
C MET A 287 15.00 -28.63 8.72
N GLN A 288 16.01 -28.83 9.57
CA GLN A 288 17.04 -29.86 9.35
C GLN A 288 16.45 -31.28 9.31
N HIS A 289 15.42 -31.53 10.11
CA HIS A 289 14.77 -32.85 10.26
C HIS A 289 13.39 -32.93 9.61
N TYR A 290 12.96 -31.91 8.87
CA TYR A 290 11.61 -31.82 8.33
C TYR A 290 11.65 -31.61 6.82
N GLY A 291 10.81 -32.36 6.09
CA GLY A 291 10.73 -32.26 4.63
C GLY A 291 10.00 -30.98 4.20
N ASN A 292 8.96 -30.61 4.94
CA ASN A 292 8.14 -29.44 4.64
C ASN A 292 7.61 -28.74 5.92
N VAL A 293 6.99 -27.57 5.73
CA VAL A 293 6.47 -26.73 6.84
C VAL A 293 5.32 -27.42 7.58
N SER A 294 4.54 -28.28 6.90
CA SER A 294 3.47 -29.07 7.51
C SER A 294 4.05 -30.03 8.55
N ASP A 295 5.05 -30.82 8.14
CA ASP A 295 5.74 -31.77 9.04
C ASP A 295 6.27 -31.05 10.28
N TYR A 296 6.89 -29.88 10.08
CA TYR A 296 7.38 -29.07 11.18
C TYR A 296 6.25 -28.62 12.13
N LEU A 297 5.14 -28.12 11.59
CA LEU A 297 4.00 -27.64 12.40
C LEU A 297 3.32 -28.76 13.18
N GLN A 298 3.15 -29.95 12.58
CA GLN A 298 2.59 -31.13 13.26
C GLN A 298 3.42 -31.48 14.49
N ASN A 299 4.73 -31.58 14.31
CA ASN A 299 5.66 -31.89 15.39
C ASN A 299 5.73 -30.79 16.43
N LYS A 300 5.79 -29.52 16.00
CA LYS A 300 5.92 -28.36 16.90
C LYS A 300 4.68 -28.15 17.77
N LEU A 301 3.49 -28.35 17.20
CA LEU A 301 2.22 -28.19 17.91
C LEU A 301 1.74 -29.47 18.58
N LYS A 302 2.35 -30.63 18.28
CA LYS A 302 1.94 -31.97 18.75
C LYS A 302 0.49 -32.30 18.35
N ILE A 303 0.19 -32.11 17.08
CA ILE A 303 -1.15 -32.31 16.49
C ILE A 303 -1.10 -33.36 15.38
N ASP A 304 -2.24 -33.97 15.09
CA ASP A 304 -2.40 -34.88 13.96
C ASP A 304 -2.53 -34.13 12.61
N ASP A 305 -2.52 -34.90 11.52
CA ASP A 305 -2.66 -34.38 10.17
C ASP A 305 -4.06 -33.82 9.88
N GLU A 306 -5.10 -34.43 10.44
CA GLU A 306 -6.49 -34.01 10.20
C GLU A 306 -6.77 -32.62 10.78
N MET A 307 -6.32 -32.35 12.00
CA MET A 307 -6.45 -31.06 12.67
C MET A 307 -5.67 -29.97 11.94
N LEU A 308 -4.44 -30.26 11.49
CA LEU A 308 -3.67 -29.29 10.72
C LEU A 308 -4.32 -29.02 9.36
N ASN A 309 -4.79 -30.06 8.66
CA ASN A 309 -5.48 -29.93 7.38
C ASN A 309 -6.75 -29.08 7.50
N SER A 310 -7.53 -29.24 8.57
CA SER A 310 -8.68 -28.39 8.87
C SER A 310 -8.29 -26.91 9.04
N ALA A 311 -7.17 -26.64 9.71
CA ALA A 311 -6.67 -25.27 9.89
C ALA A 311 -6.14 -24.68 8.57
N VAL A 312 -5.43 -25.47 7.76
CA VAL A 312 -4.87 -25.08 6.45
C VAL A 312 -6.00 -24.81 5.45
N GLN A 313 -7.09 -25.58 5.46
CA GLN A 313 -8.28 -25.28 4.63
C GLN A 313 -8.87 -23.91 4.94
N LYS A 314 -8.93 -23.52 6.22
CA LYS A 314 -9.41 -22.20 6.64
C LYS A 314 -8.41 -21.08 6.33
N VAL A 315 -7.11 -21.37 6.46
CA VAL A 315 -6.03 -20.40 6.36
C VAL A 315 -4.82 -21.00 5.60
N PRO A 316 -4.87 -21.12 4.27
CA PRO A 316 -3.85 -21.85 3.50
C PRO A 316 -2.49 -21.16 3.48
N ASN A 317 -2.49 -19.83 3.65
CA ASN A 317 -1.27 -19.04 3.62
C ASN A 317 -0.37 -19.25 4.86
N ILE A 318 -0.81 -19.99 5.88
CA ILE A 318 0.02 -20.34 7.05
C ILE A 318 1.30 -21.07 6.64
N LEU A 319 1.23 -21.96 5.65
CA LEU A 319 2.37 -22.75 5.15
C LEU A 319 3.41 -21.89 4.40
N ARG A 320 3.03 -20.67 4.00
CA ARG A 320 3.92 -19.69 3.35
C ARG A 320 4.56 -18.72 4.33
N VAL A 321 4.11 -18.72 5.59
CA VAL A 321 4.69 -17.87 6.62
C VAL A 321 6.10 -18.34 6.93
N ASN A 322 6.97 -17.39 7.23
CA ASN A 322 8.35 -17.67 7.54
C ASN A 322 8.51 -18.60 8.75
N ILE A 323 9.23 -19.71 8.58
CA ILE A 323 9.35 -20.76 9.62
C ILE A 323 9.97 -20.24 10.93
N ALA A 324 10.97 -19.35 10.86
CA ALA A 324 11.56 -18.76 12.06
C ALA A 324 10.56 -17.87 12.82
N LYS A 325 9.71 -17.14 12.07
CA LYS A 325 8.62 -16.36 12.66
C LYS A 325 7.56 -17.28 13.30
N LEU A 326 7.20 -18.37 12.63
CA LEU A 326 6.28 -19.37 13.17
C LEU A 326 6.81 -19.96 14.47
N ASP A 327 8.05 -20.47 14.48
CA ASP A 327 8.71 -21.03 15.66
C ASP A 327 8.69 -20.05 16.84
N GLN A 328 9.18 -18.83 16.60
CA GLN A 328 9.27 -17.82 17.64
C GLN A 328 7.90 -17.46 18.20
N LEU A 329 6.88 -17.31 17.33
CA LEU A 329 5.54 -16.95 17.78
C LEU A 329 4.88 -18.11 18.55
N ILE A 330 5.01 -19.35 18.10
CA ILE A 330 4.50 -20.53 18.81
C ILE A 330 5.13 -20.62 20.19
N ASN A 331 6.46 -20.46 20.29
CA ASN A 331 7.16 -20.47 21.58
C ASN A 331 6.63 -19.39 22.53
N ILE A 332 6.43 -18.17 22.04
CA ILE A 332 5.87 -17.07 22.83
C ILE A 332 4.45 -17.41 23.30
N LEU A 333 3.60 -17.96 22.45
CA LEU A 333 2.22 -18.29 22.80
C LEU A 333 2.17 -19.42 23.84
N HIS A 334 2.91 -20.51 23.64
CA HIS A 334 3.02 -21.62 24.60
C HIS A 334 3.59 -21.17 25.96
N GLN A 335 4.62 -20.31 25.97
CA GLN A 335 5.17 -19.72 27.21
C GLN A 335 4.17 -18.87 27.99
N ASN A 336 3.07 -18.45 27.35
CA ASN A 336 2.00 -17.68 27.95
C ASN A 336 0.73 -18.51 28.20
N GLY A 337 0.84 -19.84 28.17
CA GLY A 337 -0.24 -20.76 28.52
C GLY A 337 -1.30 -20.96 27.44
N ILE A 338 -1.05 -20.49 26.21
CA ILE A 338 -1.98 -20.66 25.08
C ILE A 338 -1.72 -22.05 24.47
N THR A 339 -2.76 -22.84 24.25
CA THR A 339 -2.61 -24.22 23.76
C THR A 339 -2.48 -24.30 22.24
N SER A 340 -1.99 -25.43 21.72
CA SER A 340 -1.90 -25.68 20.28
C SER A 340 -3.27 -25.63 19.59
N ASP A 341 -4.32 -26.14 20.22
CA ASP A 341 -5.68 -26.11 19.68
C ASP A 341 -6.19 -24.68 19.53
N GLU A 342 -5.96 -23.83 20.55
CA GLU A 342 -6.31 -22.42 20.50
C GLU A 342 -5.57 -21.69 19.35
N ILE A 343 -4.28 -22.01 19.16
CA ILE A 343 -3.46 -21.45 18.08
C ILE A 343 -4.04 -21.81 16.71
N LEU A 344 -4.44 -23.07 16.49
CA LEU A 344 -5.02 -23.51 15.23
C LEU A 344 -6.39 -22.89 14.97
N GLN A 345 -7.25 -22.81 15.99
CA GLN A 345 -8.54 -22.14 15.90
C GLN A 345 -8.38 -20.66 15.49
N CYS A 346 -7.26 -20.04 15.89
CA CYS A 346 -6.93 -18.66 15.58
C CYS A 346 -5.66 -18.51 14.72
N ALA A 347 -5.50 -19.33 13.67
CA ALA A 347 -4.31 -19.33 12.80
C ALA A 347 -3.97 -17.96 12.17
N ARG A 348 -4.90 -16.99 12.18
CA ARG A 348 -4.64 -15.60 11.76
C ARG A 348 -3.57 -14.90 12.61
N ILE A 349 -3.29 -15.38 13.83
CA ILE A 349 -2.24 -14.83 14.70
C ILE A 349 -0.88 -14.77 14.01
N PHE A 350 -0.57 -15.71 13.12
CA PHE A 350 0.71 -15.78 12.39
C PHE A 350 0.96 -14.62 11.43
N TYR A 351 -0.07 -13.84 11.08
CA TYR A 351 0.09 -12.65 10.26
C TYR A 351 0.52 -11.41 11.05
N PHE A 352 0.32 -11.42 12.38
CA PHE A 352 0.70 -10.30 13.23
C PHE A 352 2.22 -10.19 13.41
N ASN A 353 2.70 -8.99 13.72
CA ASN A 353 4.10 -8.78 14.07
C ASN A 353 4.36 -9.38 15.46
N ILE A 354 5.46 -10.13 15.61
CA ILE A 354 5.87 -10.73 16.89
C ILE A 354 5.98 -9.68 17.99
N ASN A 355 6.59 -8.52 17.69
CA ASN A 355 6.75 -7.44 18.66
C ASN A 355 5.40 -6.92 19.16
N THR A 356 4.41 -6.82 18.27
CA THR A 356 3.06 -6.41 18.65
C THR A 356 2.43 -7.41 19.61
N ILE A 357 2.56 -8.71 19.33
CA ILE A 357 2.01 -9.76 20.19
C ILE A 357 2.72 -9.77 21.56
N GLN A 358 4.05 -9.69 21.57
CA GLN A 358 4.83 -9.60 22.82
C GLN A 358 4.45 -8.38 23.66
N ASN A 359 4.35 -7.19 23.03
CA ASN A 359 3.94 -5.98 23.72
C ASN A 359 2.53 -6.10 24.30
N ARG A 360 1.58 -6.67 23.54
CA ARG A 360 0.21 -6.90 24.02
C ARG A 360 0.16 -7.87 25.17
N ILE A 361 0.92 -8.96 25.12
CA ILE A 361 1.06 -9.91 26.24
C ILE A 361 1.60 -9.19 27.48
N ALA A 362 2.64 -8.35 27.33
CA ALA A 362 3.21 -7.59 28.43
C ALA A 362 2.21 -6.61 29.05
N ILE A 363 1.43 -5.91 28.23
CA ILE A 363 0.36 -5.01 28.68
C ILE A 363 -0.71 -5.79 29.47
N LEU A 364 -1.17 -6.93 28.94
CA LEU A 364 -2.18 -7.76 29.60
C LEU A 364 -1.67 -8.30 30.94
N LYS A 365 -0.42 -8.79 31.00
CA LYS A 365 0.21 -9.23 32.25
C LYS A 365 0.31 -8.11 33.28
N LYS A 366 0.70 -6.91 32.87
CA LYS A 366 0.76 -5.73 33.76
C LYS A 366 -0.62 -5.36 34.32
N ALA A 367 -1.67 -5.60 33.55
CA ALA A 367 -3.06 -5.43 33.96
C ALA A 367 -3.64 -6.66 34.70
N ASN A 368 -2.83 -7.67 35.06
CA ASN A 368 -3.31 -8.94 35.65
C ASN A 368 -4.41 -9.64 34.82
N LEU A 369 -4.35 -9.51 33.49
CA LEU A 369 -5.25 -10.15 32.54
C LEU A 369 -4.55 -11.33 31.86
N ALA A 370 -5.26 -12.45 31.73
CA ALA A 370 -4.77 -13.61 31.01
C ALA A 370 -4.67 -13.32 29.49
N PRO A 371 -3.53 -13.59 28.83
CA PRO A 371 -3.40 -13.44 27.39
C PRO A 371 -4.31 -14.42 26.64
N LYS A 372 -5.32 -13.92 25.94
CA LYS A 372 -6.21 -14.72 25.08
C LYS A 372 -5.96 -14.39 23.62
N LEU A 373 -5.90 -15.40 22.75
CA LEU A 373 -5.66 -15.20 21.31
C LEU A 373 -6.66 -14.23 20.68
N THR A 374 -7.94 -14.35 21.02
CA THR A 374 -9.01 -13.48 20.53
C THR A 374 -8.78 -11.99 20.84
N VAL A 375 -8.11 -11.69 21.96
CA VAL A 375 -7.74 -10.32 22.36
C VAL A 375 -6.46 -9.88 21.63
N LEU A 376 -5.49 -10.79 21.50
CA LEU A 376 -4.20 -10.50 20.86
C LEU A 376 -4.32 -10.15 19.37
N ILE A 377 -5.39 -10.58 18.69
CA ILE A 377 -5.65 -10.29 17.26
C ILE A 377 -6.54 -9.07 17.01
N LEU A 378 -6.97 -8.35 18.04
CA LEU A 378 -7.85 -7.18 17.88
C LEU A 378 -7.15 -6.02 17.14
N SER A 379 -7.93 -5.11 16.56
CA SER A 379 -7.37 -3.83 16.11
C SER A 379 -6.80 -3.05 17.30
N GLU A 380 -5.84 -2.17 17.06
CA GLU A 380 -5.20 -1.35 18.10
C GLU A 380 -6.21 -0.61 18.96
N ARG A 381 -7.15 0.12 18.35
CA ARG A 381 -8.21 0.84 19.04
C ARG A 381 -9.06 -0.05 19.96
N ILE A 382 -9.42 -1.25 19.50
CA ILE A 382 -10.28 -2.16 20.29
C ILE A 382 -9.46 -2.80 21.41
N PHE A 383 -8.19 -3.13 21.16
CA PHE A 383 -7.28 -3.64 22.19
C PHE A 383 -7.09 -2.62 23.31
N ASP A 384 -6.84 -1.35 22.98
CA ASP A 384 -6.64 -0.29 23.98
C ASP A 384 -7.91 -0.06 24.79
N GLN A 385 -9.08 -0.01 24.14
CA GLN A 385 -10.37 0.07 24.83
C GLN A 385 -10.60 -1.13 25.77
N TYR A 386 -10.21 -2.34 25.35
CA TYR A 386 -10.32 -3.52 26.18
C TYR A 386 -9.44 -3.40 27.44
N VAL A 387 -8.21 -2.91 27.31
CA VAL A 387 -7.30 -2.71 28.45
C VAL A 387 -7.81 -1.59 29.38
N GLU A 388 -8.25 -0.45 28.83
CA GLU A 388 -8.79 0.68 29.60
C GLU A 388 -10.00 0.25 30.45
N ILE A 389 -10.98 -0.42 29.85
CA ILE A 389 -12.20 -0.87 30.54
C ILE A 389 -11.86 -1.84 31.69
N ASN A 390 -10.90 -2.73 31.50
CA ASN A 390 -10.51 -3.68 32.55
C ASN A 390 -9.70 -3.00 33.66
N ASN A 391 -8.84 -2.03 33.33
CA ASN A 391 -8.11 -1.24 34.32
C ASN A 391 -9.04 -0.37 35.17
N GLU A 392 -10.01 0.32 34.56
CA GLU A 392 -11.05 1.07 35.28
C GLU A 392 -11.80 0.14 36.25
N ARG A 393 -12.21 -1.05 35.77
CA ARG A 393 -12.90 -2.05 36.60
C ARG A 393 -12.03 -2.54 37.76
N GLN A 394 -10.73 -2.77 37.55
CA GLN A 394 -9.83 -3.22 38.61
C GLN A 394 -9.60 -2.16 39.68
N LYS A 395 -9.36 -0.90 39.31
CA LYS A 395 -9.23 0.21 40.27
C LYS A 395 -10.45 0.33 41.16
N LEU A 396 -11.64 0.28 40.55
CA LEU A 396 -12.90 0.37 41.28
C LEU A 396 -13.17 -0.85 42.18
N LEU A 397 -12.77 -2.06 41.74
CA LEU A 397 -12.84 -3.25 42.59
C LEU A 397 -11.82 -3.21 43.74
N GLN A 398 -10.67 -2.55 43.57
CA GLN A 398 -9.71 -2.33 44.66
C GLN A 398 -10.24 -1.30 45.67
N GLU A 399 -10.86 -0.22 45.20
CA GLU A 399 -11.40 0.85 46.04
C GLU A 399 -12.64 0.42 46.84
N HIS A 400 -13.55 -0.34 46.21
CA HIS A 400 -14.84 -0.68 46.81
C HIS A 400 -15.01 -2.17 47.13
N GLY A 401 -14.17 -3.06 46.63
CA GLY A 401 -14.30 -4.52 46.79
C GLY A 401 -15.38 -5.15 45.90
N SER A 402 -16.56 -4.53 45.79
CA SER A 402 -17.68 -5.05 44.99
C SER A 402 -18.55 -3.94 44.37
N VAL A 403 -19.34 -4.29 43.36
CA VAL A 403 -20.37 -3.38 42.78
C VAL A 403 -21.38 -2.96 43.86
N LYS A 404 -21.73 -3.86 44.78
CA LYS A 404 -22.65 -3.59 45.89
C LYS A 404 -22.09 -2.47 46.75
N ASN A 405 -20.85 -2.60 47.19
CA ASN A 405 -20.17 -1.61 48.03
C ASN A 405 -19.98 -0.28 47.30
N TYR A 406 -19.68 -0.31 45.99
CA TYR A 406 -19.64 0.90 45.18
C TYR A 406 -21.00 1.62 45.20
N LEU A 407 -22.10 0.90 45.01
CA LEU A 407 -23.45 1.48 45.06
C LEU A 407 -23.80 2.03 46.44
N ILE A 408 -23.48 1.31 47.52
CA ILE A 408 -23.67 1.77 48.90
C ILE A 408 -22.92 3.09 49.11
N ASN A 409 -21.62 3.12 48.78
CA ASN A 409 -20.78 4.30 49.02
C ASN A 409 -21.19 5.50 48.14
N THR A 410 -21.57 5.25 46.88
CA THR A 410 -21.88 6.32 45.92
C THR A 410 -23.27 6.89 46.11
N LEU A 411 -24.25 6.04 46.43
CA LEU A 411 -25.63 6.48 46.64
C LEU A 411 -25.85 6.94 48.08
N ASN A 412 -25.03 6.51 49.05
CA ASN A 412 -25.17 6.82 50.47
C ASN A 412 -26.57 6.46 51.01
N VAL A 413 -27.08 5.30 50.61
CA VAL A 413 -28.41 4.78 50.96
C VAL A 413 -28.26 3.66 51.98
N GLU A 414 -29.28 3.45 52.83
CA GLU A 414 -29.33 2.33 53.75
C GLU A 414 -29.12 0.99 53.04
N GLU A 415 -28.23 0.15 53.59
CA GLU A 415 -27.87 -1.14 52.99
C GLU A 415 -29.10 -2.03 52.75
N LYS A 416 -30.07 -2.02 53.67
CA LYS A 416 -31.32 -2.79 53.56
C LYS A 416 -32.13 -2.42 52.31
N LEU A 417 -32.28 -1.13 52.02
CA LEU A 417 -33.04 -0.66 50.85
C LEU A 417 -32.36 -1.08 49.54
N LEU A 418 -31.03 -1.02 49.51
CA LEU A 418 -30.28 -1.48 48.34
C LEU A 418 -30.35 -3.00 48.17
N GLU A 419 -30.33 -3.77 49.26
CA GLU A 419 -30.50 -5.23 49.21
C GLU A 419 -31.87 -5.64 48.66
N GLU A 420 -32.94 -4.96 49.07
CA GLU A 420 -34.27 -5.17 48.50
C GLU A 420 -34.31 -4.88 46.99
N ALA A 421 -33.65 -3.80 46.55
CA ALA A 421 -33.56 -3.42 45.15
C ALA A 421 -32.74 -4.44 44.32
N ILE A 422 -31.62 -4.93 44.87
CA ILE A 422 -30.79 -5.97 44.24
C ILE A 422 -31.54 -7.30 44.17
N THR A 423 -32.27 -7.67 45.22
CA THR A 423 -33.08 -8.90 45.25
C THR A 423 -34.16 -8.86 44.17
N LYS A 424 -34.82 -7.70 43.98
CA LYS A 424 -35.79 -7.49 42.89
C LYS A 424 -35.13 -7.44 41.50
N TYR A 425 -33.90 -6.93 41.37
CA TYR A 425 -33.19 -6.78 40.10
C TYR A 425 -31.69 -7.17 40.19
N PRO A 426 -31.36 -8.47 40.22
CA PRO A 426 -29.99 -8.93 40.44
C PRO A 426 -29.00 -8.52 39.33
N SER A 427 -29.51 -8.22 38.14
CA SER A 427 -28.65 -7.91 36.99
C SER A 427 -27.95 -6.54 37.09
N ILE A 428 -28.35 -5.69 38.04
CA ILE A 428 -27.65 -4.42 38.35
C ILE A 428 -26.17 -4.70 38.63
N LEU A 429 -25.87 -5.79 39.36
CA LEU A 429 -24.50 -6.22 39.69
C LEU A 429 -23.70 -6.70 38.47
N ARG A 430 -24.36 -7.04 37.36
CA ARG A 430 -23.74 -7.54 36.13
C ARG A 430 -23.62 -6.47 35.05
N MET A 431 -24.10 -5.25 35.29
CA MET A 431 -24.06 -4.17 34.33
C MET A 431 -22.63 -3.67 34.09
N LYS A 432 -22.36 -3.18 32.86
CA LYS A 432 -21.08 -2.54 32.54
C LYS A 432 -20.86 -1.33 33.47
N PHE A 433 -19.80 -1.35 34.27
CA PHE A 433 -19.47 -0.29 35.23
C PHE A 433 -19.45 1.13 34.62
N LYS A 434 -18.83 1.32 33.45
CA LYS A 434 -18.81 2.64 32.77
C LYS A 434 -20.21 3.16 32.42
N LYS A 435 -21.18 2.27 32.19
CA LYS A 435 -22.59 2.63 32.04
C LYS A 435 -23.20 2.98 33.39
N LEU A 436 -22.90 2.20 34.43
CA LEU A 436 -23.39 2.43 35.80
C LEU A 436 -23.00 3.82 36.31
N ILE A 437 -21.72 4.16 36.25
CA ILE A 437 -21.18 5.46 36.69
C ILE A 437 -21.87 6.61 35.94
N LYS A 438 -21.81 6.60 34.60
CA LYS A 438 -22.42 7.64 33.77
C LYS A 438 -23.93 7.80 33.99
N LEU A 439 -24.62 6.72 34.34
CA LEU A 439 -26.05 6.75 34.62
C LEU A 439 -26.33 7.39 35.97
N ILE A 440 -25.60 7.00 37.03
CA ILE A 440 -25.75 7.60 38.37
C ILE A 440 -25.41 9.09 38.32
N ASP A 441 -24.27 9.45 37.70
CA ASP A 441 -23.86 10.85 37.52
C ASP A 441 -24.94 11.66 36.78
N LEU A 442 -25.48 11.11 35.69
CA LEU A 442 -26.55 11.76 34.93
C LEU A 442 -27.79 12.00 35.79
N LEU A 443 -28.21 11.03 36.61
CA LEU A 443 -29.42 11.19 37.43
C LEU A 443 -29.18 12.22 38.55
N GLN A 444 -28.07 12.10 39.30
CA GLN A 444 -27.74 13.01 40.40
C GLN A 444 -27.52 14.46 39.92
N GLN A 445 -26.81 14.68 38.80
CA GLN A 445 -26.64 16.02 38.20
C GLN A 445 -27.97 16.67 37.78
N ASN A 446 -29.03 15.88 37.61
CA ASN A 446 -30.35 16.36 37.25
C ASN A 446 -31.31 16.45 38.44
N GLY A 447 -30.80 16.38 39.67
CA GLY A 447 -31.56 16.61 40.91
C GLY A 447 -32.39 15.40 41.36
N ILE A 448 -32.07 14.21 40.86
CA ILE A 448 -32.71 12.96 41.28
C ILE A 448 -31.96 12.41 42.50
N THR A 449 -32.70 12.12 43.57
CA THR A 449 -32.11 11.67 44.84
C THR A 449 -31.66 10.22 44.75
N SER A 450 -30.68 9.85 45.58
CA SER A 450 -30.18 8.48 45.66
C SER A 450 -31.26 7.48 46.06
N ASP A 451 -32.15 7.87 46.99
CA ASP A 451 -33.28 7.03 47.42
C ASP A 451 -34.25 6.77 46.28
N ASP A 452 -34.55 7.78 45.46
CA ASP A 452 -35.40 7.60 44.26
C ASP A 452 -34.79 6.57 43.30
N ILE A 453 -33.46 6.61 43.10
CA ILE A 453 -32.75 5.68 42.22
C ILE A 453 -32.89 4.23 42.71
N VAL A 454 -32.71 4.01 44.01
CA VAL A 454 -32.80 2.68 44.63
C VAL A 454 -34.24 2.16 44.67
N ASN A 455 -35.23 3.04 44.89
CA ASN A 455 -36.65 2.70 44.86
C ASN A 455 -37.17 2.37 43.45
N HIS A 456 -36.45 2.80 42.41
CA HIS A 456 -36.78 2.55 41.01
C HIS A 456 -35.67 1.80 40.25
N PRO A 457 -35.31 0.57 40.65
CA PRO A 457 -34.16 -0.17 40.13
C PRO A 457 -34.25 -0.51 38.63
N LYS A 458 -35.44 -0.44 38.03
CA LYS A 458 -35.63 -0.59 36.58
C LYS A 458 -34.89 0.51 35.79
N ILE A 459 -34.60 1.66 36.39
CA ILE A 459 -33.92 2.78 35.71
C ILE A 459 -32.54 2.37 35.15
N PHE A 460 -31.83 1.45 35.83
CA PHE A 460 -30.51 0.96 35.41
C PHE A 460 -30.53 0.26 34.04
N TYR A 461 -31.67 -0.25 33.59
CA TYR A 461 -31.80 -0.93 32.29
C TYR A 461 -31.91 0.05 31.12
N PHE A 462 -32.34 1.29 31.36
CA PHE A 462 -32.54 2.26 30.29
C PHE A 462 -31.22 2.64 29.61
N ASN A 463 -31.33 3.04 28.34
CA ASN A 463 -30.22 3.62 27.61
C ASN A 463 -29.96 5.05 28.11
N ILE A 464 -28.70 5.35 28.43
CA ILE A 464 -28.27 6.68 28.92
C ILE A 464 -28.67 7.78 27.94
N GLU A 465 -28.56 7.54 26.64
CA GLU A 465 -28.88 8.56 25.63
C GLU A 465 -30.39 8.83 25.56
N THR A 466 -31.21 7.80 25.77
CA THR A 466 -32.66 7.93 25.90
C THR A 466 -33.01 8.75 27.14
N LEU A 467 -32.39 8.47 28.29
CA LEU A 467 -32.60 9.24 29.51
C LEU A 467 -32.16 10.70 29.35
N ARG A 468 -31.01 10.94 28.73
CA ARG A 468 -30.50 12.29 28.44
C ARG A 468 -31.48 13.09 27.59
N LYS A 469 -32.01 12.49 26.52
CA LYS A 469 -33.04 13.12 25.66
C LYS A 469 -34.31 13.43 26.44
N ARG A 470 -34.80 12.49 27.25
CA ARG A 470 -36.01 12.67 28.07
C ARG A 470 -35.83 13.77 29.11
N ILE A 471 -34.71 13.78 29.83
CA ILE A 471 -34.38 14.83 30.80
C ILE A 471 -34.32 16.20 30.11
N LYS A 472 -33.70 16.28 28.92
CA LYS A 472 -33.63 17.51 28.14
C LYS A 472 -35.02 18.04 27.77
N ILE A 473 -35.88 17.18 27.23
CA ILE A 473 -37.27 17.52 26.89
C ILE A 473 -38.02 18.04 28.12
N LEU A 474 -37.89 17.35 29.27
CA LEU A 474 -38.57 17.77 30.50
C LEU A 474 -38.08 19.14 30.97
N LYS A 475 -36.76 19.37 31.00
CA LYS A 475 -36.16 20.65 31.40
C LYS A 475 -36.55 21.80 30.48
N GLU A 476 -36.54 21.60 29.17
CA GLU A 476 -36.95 22.60 28.16
C GLU A 476 -38.41 23.04 28.35
N ASN A 477 -39.26 22.17 28.90
CA ASN A 477 -40.66 22.45 29.19
C ASN A 477 -40.91 22.84 30.66
N GLY A 478 -39.87 23.22 31.42
CA GLY A 478 -39.98 23.62 32.82
C GLY A 478 -40.43 22.51 33.77
N ILE A 479 -40.27 21.24 33.36
CA ILE A 479 -40.67 20.07 34.14
C ILE A 479 -39.46 19.49 34.89
N PRO A 480 -39.50 19.40 36.23
CA PRO A 480 -38.43 18.76 36.98
C PRO A 480 -38.39 17.26 36.65
N PRO A 481 -37.23 16.71 36.28
CA PRO A 481 -37.11 15.29 35.92
C PRO A 481 -37.32 14.41 37.16
N ARG A 482 -38.30 13.50 37.09
CA ARG A 482 -38.55 12.45 38.11
C ARG A 482 -38.36 11.08 37.49
N ILE A 483 -37.84 10.10 38.24
CA ILE A 483 -37.54 8.77 37.69
C ILE A 483 -38.79 8.08 37.14
N SER A 484 -39.92 8.18 37.84
CA SER A 484 -41.20 7.62 37.39
C SER A 484 -41.58 8.12 35.98
N LEU A 485 -41.40 9.42 35.71
CA LEU A 485 -41.63 10.02 34.39
C LEU A 485 -40.61 9.55 33.36
N LEU A 486 -39.34 9.43 33.74
CA LEU A 486 -38.27 8.98 32.86
C LEU A 486 -38.43 7.51 32.43
N MET A 487 -39.17 6.72 33.20
CA MET A 487 -39.43 5.30 32.92
C MET A 487 -40.68 5.04 32.07
N TYR A 488 -41.54 6.03 31.85
CA TYR A 488 -42.75 5.85 31.03
C TYR A 488 -42.45 5.63 29.54
N GLU A 489 -43.46 5.14 28.82
CA GLU A 489 -43.45 5.13 27.36
C GLU A 489 -43.38 6.55 26.81
N GLN A 490 -42.71 6.71 25.66
CA GLN A 490 -42.50 8.03 25.06
C GLN A 490 -43.81 8.79 24.82
N ARG A 491 -44.86 8.08 24.37
CA ARG A 491 -46.20 8.65 24.14
C ARG A 491 -46.79 9.32 25.38
N ILE A 492 -46.59 8.71 26.54
CA ILE A 492 -47.08 9.22 27.83
C ILE A 492 -46.30 10.47 28.23
N ILE A 493 -44.98 10.47 28.03
CA ILE A 493 -44.13 11.64 28.29
C ILE A 493 -44.56 12.81 27.40
N ASP A 494 -44.76 12.56 26.10
CA ASP A 494 -45.18 13.58 25.14
C ASP A 494 -46.57 14.15 25.48
N GLN A 495 -47.51 13.28 25.88
CA GLN A 495 -48.84 13.70 26.33
C GLN A 495 -48.78 14.52 27.61
N TYR A 496 -47.93 14.14 28.56
CA TYR A 496 -47.72 14.87 29.82
C TYR A 496 -47.14 16.28 29.57
N VAL A 497 -46.17 16.39 28.66
CA VAL A 497 -45.59 17.68 28.24
C VAL A 497 -46.65 18.56 27.58
N LYS A 498 -47.46 18.02 26.65
CA LYS A 498 -48.55 18.77 25.99
C LYS A 498 -49.59 19.29 26.97
N LEU A 499 -50.03 18.48 27.93
CA LEU A 499 -51.02 18.88 28.93
C LEU A 499 -50.52 20.01 29.83
N ARG A 500 -49.21 20.04 30.13
CA ARG A 500 -48.61 21.07 30.96
C ARG A 500 -48.40 22.39 30.22
N LEU A 501 -48.07 22.33 28.93
CA LEU A 501 -48.03 23.51 28.05
C LEU A 501 -49.42 24.17 27.94
N HIS A 502 -50.49 23.39 27.78
CA HIS A 502 -51.86 23.93 27.76
C HIS A 502 -52.28 24.56 29.09
N LYS A 503 -51.80 24.04 30.23
CA LYS A 503 -52.08 24.65 31.54
C LYS A 503 -51.36 25.98 31.75
N ASN A 504 -50.16 26.16 31.23
CA ASN A 504 -49.43 27.43 31.33
C ASN A 504 -50.00 28.52 30.40
N ILE A 505 -50.56 28.16 29.23
CA ILE A 505 -51.17 29.11 28.29
C ILE A 505 -52.51 29.67 28.82
N ASN A 506 -53.21 28.95 29.71
CA ASN A 506 -54.49 29.38 30.29
C ASN A 506 -54.35 30.15 31.62
N THR A 507 -53.13 30.50 32.02
CA THR A 507 -52.84 31.22 33.28
C THR A 507 -52.11 32.55 33.10
N ASP A 508 -51.96 33.03 31.87
CA ASP A 508 -51.48 34.39 31.56
C ASP A 508 -52.67 35.33 31.23
#